data_AF-A0A2R6JCJ3-F1
#
_entry.id   AF-A0A2R6JCJ3-F1
#
_cell.length_a   1.000
_cell.length_b   1.000
_cell.length_c   1.000
_cell.angle_alpha   90.00
_cell.angle_beta   90.00
_cell.angle_gamma   90.00
#
_symmetry.space_group_name_H-M   'P 1'
#
loop_
_entity.id
_entity.type
_entity.pdbx_description
1 polymer ?
#
loop_
_entity_poly.entity_id
_entity_poly.type
_entity_poly.pdbx_seq_one_letter_code
_entity_poly.pdbx_strand_id
1 'polypeptide(L)' 'AEPTAGTADDIQEHVRNELGAHEYPREIEFVEDLPKTVTGKIRRTELRDEAAAEVEAESDD' A
#
# COMPACT_ATOMS: atom_id res chain seq x y z
N ALA A 1 -2.35 18.08 3.20
CA ALA A 1 -3.02 17.19 4.16
C ALA A 1 -2.07 16.03 4.35
N GLU A 2 -1.49 15.91 5.53
CA GLU A 2 -0.55 14.84 5.85
C GLU A 2 -1.36 13.58 6.19
N PRO A 3 -0.97 12.40 5.69
CA PRO A 3 -1.64 11.16 6.08
C PRO A 3 -1.35 10.91 7.57
N THR A 4 -2.40 10.82 8.37
CA THR A 4 -2.30 10.46 9.79
C THR A 4 -2.78 9.03 9.99
N ALA A 5 -2.48 8.40 11.13
CA ALA A 5 -2.90 7.02 11.39
C ALA A 5 -4.41 6.79 11.16
N GLY A 6 -5.26 7.76 11.53
CA GLY A 6 -6.70 7.69 11.27
C GLY A 6 -7.08 7.66 9.79
N THR A 7 -6.25 8.23 8.90
CA THR A 7 -6.49 8.19 7.45
C THR A 7 -6.33 6.78 6.87
N ALA A 8 -5.41 5.97 7.41
CA ALA A 8 -5.28 4.58 6.99
C ALA A 8 -6.51 3.77 7.42
N ASP A 9 -6.96 3.96 8.67
CA ASP A 9 -8.13 3.28 9.22
C ASP A 9 -9.40 3.61 8.41
N ASP A 10 -9.59 4.89 8.07
CA ASP A 10 -10.72 5.35 7.24
C ASP A 10 -10.73 4.66 5.87
N ILE A 11 -9.55 4.51 5.23
CA ILE A 11 -9.42 3.83 3.94
C ILE A 11 -9.76 2.33 4.09
N GLN A 12 -9.24 1.68 5.13
CA GLN A 12 -9.53 0.26 5.38
C GLN A 12 -11.01 0.01 5.64
N GLU A 13 -11.65 0.85 6.46
CA GLU A 13 -13.08 0.76 6.75
C GLU A 13 -13.91 0.99 5.49
N HIS A 14 -13.56 2.00 4.68
CA HIS A 14 -14.24 2.26 3.42
C HIS A 14 -14.18 1.06 2.47
N VAL A 15 -12.98 0.50 2.23
CA VAL A 15 -12.81 -0.66 1.34
C VAL A 15 -13.52 -1.90 1.89
N ARG A 16 -13.46 -2.13 3.21
CA ARG A 16 -14.16 -3.24 3.87
C ARG A 16 -15.68 -3.14 3.68
N ASN A 17 -16.24 -1.95 3.77
CA ASN A 17 -17.68 -1.73 3.61
C ASN A 17 -18.13 -1.89 2.14
N GLU A 18 -17.31 -1.47 1.18
CA GLU A 18 -17.65 -1.53 -0.25
C GLU A 18 -17.39 -2.91 -0.89
N LEU A 19 -16.24 -3.53 -0.62
CA LEU A 19 -15.79 -4.77 -1.27
C LEU A 19 -15.88 -6.01 -0.36
N GLY A 20 -16.07 -5.79 0.94
CA GLY A 20 -16.18 -6.85 1.94
C GLY A 20 -14.86 -7.19 2.62
N ALA A 21 -14.96 -7.87 3.77
CA ALA A 21 -13.83 -8.12 4.67
C ALA A 21 -12.74 -9.07 4.16
N HIS A 22 -12.86 -9.60 2.94
CA HIS A 22 -11.83 -10.47 2.34
C HIS A 22 -10.95 -9.74 1.32
N GLU A 23 -11.38 -8.58 0.84
CA GLU A 23 -10.68 -7.80 -0.20
C GLU A 23 -10.04 -6.51 0.35
N TYR A 24 -10.25 -6.20 1.64
CA TYR A 24 -9.64 -5.02 2.26
C TYR A 24 -8.11 -5.14 2.38
N PRO A 25 -7.36 -4.05 2.17
CA PRO A 25 -5.91 -4.02 2.35
C PRO A 25 -5.57 -4.15 3.84
N ARG A 26 -4.62 -5.05 4.16
CA ARG A 26 -4.17 -5.28 5.54
C ARG A 26 -3.14 -4.26 6.00
N GLU A 27 -2.34 -3.78 5.06
CA GLU A 27 -1.24 -2.85 5.27
C GLU A 27 -1.42 -1.71 4.26
N ILE A 28 -1.19 -0.48 4.72
CA ILE A 28 -1.26 0.74 3.92
C ILE A 28 -0.03 1.55 4.22
N GLU A 29 0.76 1.78 3.19
CA GLU A 29 1.90 2.69 3.23
C GLU A 29 1.60 3.93 2.39
N PHE A 30 1.98 5.10 2.90
CA PHE A 30 1.86 6.35 2.18
C PHE A 30 3.23 6.79 1.70
N VAL A 31 3.43 6.72 0.38
CA VAL A 31 4.64 7.19 -0.29
C VAL A 31 4.42 8.56 -0.91
N GLU A 32 5.50 9.34 -1.04
CA GLU A 32 5.45 10.66 -1.68
C GLU A 32 5.16 10.54 -3.19
N ASP A 33 5.71 9.50 -3.83
CA ASP A 33 5.56 9.26 -5.26
C ASP A 33 5.49 7.77 -5.59
N LEU A 34 4.70 7.43 -6.61
CA LEU A 34 4.61 6.06 -7.14
C LEU A 34 5.60 5.87 -8.30
N PRO A 35 6.29 4.72 -8.39
CA PRO A 35 7.16 4.40 -9.50
C PRO A 35 6.32 4.30 -10.77
N LYS A 36 6.69 5.08 -11.79
CA LYS A 36 5.95 5.21 -13.04
C LYS A 36 6.85 4.95 -14.24
N THR A 37 6.26 4.45 -15.33
CA THR A 37 6.91 4.37 -16.63
C THR A 37 7.09 5.77 -17.23
N VAL A 38 7.89 5.87 -18.29
CA VAL A 38 8.05 7.09 -19.09
C VAL A 38 6.71 7.62 -19.64
N THR A 39 5.71 6.72 -19.76
CA THR A 39 4.34 7.02 -20.18
C THR A 39 3.37 7.25 -19.01
N GLY A 40 3.86 7.29 -17.76
CA GLY A 40 3.08 7.59 -16.56
C GLY A 40 2.29 6.41 -15.96
N LYS A 41 2.44 5.19 -16.47
CA LYS A 41 1.79 4.00 -15.91
C LYS A 41 2.50 3.56 -14.64
N ILE A 42 1.76 3.20 -13.60
CA ILE A 42 2.32 2.67 -12.35
C ILE A 42 3.05 1.35 -12.63
N ARG A 43 4.29 1.24 -12.15
CA ARG A 43 5.11 0.03 -12.24
C ARG A 43 4.85 -0.87 -11.04
N ARG A 44 3.81 -1.70 -11.17
CA ARG A 44 3.40 -2.62 -10.09
C ARG A 44 4.42 -3.70 -9.74
N THR A 45 5.34 -4.02 -10.65
CA THR A 45 6.39 -5.01 -10.38
C THR A 45 7.36 -4.48 -9.34
N GLU A 46 7.86 -3.26 -9.52
CA GLU A 46 8.77 -2.60 -8.57
C GLU A 46 8.13 -2.49 -7.18
N LEU A 47 6.87 -2.01 -7.11
CA LEU A 47 6.12 -1.95 -5.85
C LEU A 47 5.96 -3.31 -5.14
N ARG A 48 5.90 -4.41 -5.89
CA ARG A 48 5.81 -5.76 -5.30
C ARG A 48 7.16 -6.25 -4.81
N ASP A 49 8.23 -5.93 -5.53
CA ASP A 49 9.59 -6.29 -5.16
C ASP A 49 10.01 -5.51 -3.89
N GLU A 50 9.65 -4.22 -3.80
CA GLU A 50 9.85 -3.37 -2.61
C GLU A 50 9.11 -3.94 -1.38
N ALA A 51 7.81 -4.22 -1.51
CA ALA A 51 7.04 -4.81 -0.42
C ALA A 51 7.55 -6.20 -0.01
N ALA A 52 8.03 -7.02 -0.95
CA ALA A 52 8.61 -8.32 -0.62
C ALA A 52 9.93 -8.17 0.14
N ALA A 53 10.78 -7.24 -0.28
CA ALA A 53 12.06 -6.98 0.38
C ALA A 53 11.88 -6.46 1.82
N GLU A 54 10.85 -5.65 2.10
CA GLU A 54 10.51 -5.21 3.45
C GLU A 54 10.11 -6.38 4.35
N VAL A 55 9.22 -7.25 3.87
CA VAL A 55 8.80 -8.45 4.61
C VAL A 55 9.97 -9.39 4.90
N GLU A 56 10.90 -9.55 3.95
CA GLU A 56 12.11 -10.35 4.15
C GLU A 56 13.06 -9.69 5.16
N ALA A 57 13.22 -8.37 5.14
CA ALA A 57 14.05 -7.63 6.09
C ALA A 57 13.49 -7.66 7.53
N GLU A 58 12.17 -7.61 7.69
CA GLU A 58 11.49 -7.76 8.99
C GLU A 58 11.57 -9.19 9.56
N SER A 59 11.85 -10.18 8.71
CA SER A 59 11.91 -11.60 9.12
C SER A 59 13.31 -12.05 9.56
N ASP A 60 14.37 -11.28 9.26
CA ASP A 60 15.78 -11.63 9.53
C ASP A 60 16.32 -11.00 10.84
N ASP A 61 15.55 -10.14 11.52
CA ASP A 61 15.83 -9.53 12.84
C ASP A 61 15.02 -10.21 13.97
#